data_AF-R6DUR9-F1
#
_entry.id   AF-R6DUR9-F1
#
_cell.length_a   1.000
_cell.length_b   1.000
_cell.length_c   1.000
_cell.angle_alpha   90.00
_cell.angle_beta   90.00
_cell.angle_gamma   90.00
#
_symmetry.space_group_name_H-M   'P 1'
#
loop_
_entity.id
_entity.type
_entity.pdbx_description
1 polymer ?
#
loop_
_entity_poly.entity_id
_entity_poly.type
_entity_poly.pdbx_seq_one_letter_code
_entity_poly.pdbx_strand_id
1 'polypeptide(L)'
;MPSEPAAAELISAAETPIAAPSANLSGKPSPTTYQHVMDDLDGRIDGIIAGGECKAGIESTVVDMTEETPVILRPGVITAEQLSQTLGKTVGIDPALLEKPDIFNNGGLLQTDASFKPKAPGMKYKHYAPKAEMIIFQGEPENIKLAMAEEKMKRNFFGQRVEIIVFDNEHPETAAHEFFARLRECDKKNVDVILAAALREDGIGFAVMNRMFKSAGYNIREV
;
A
#
# COMPACT_ATOMS: atom_id res chain seq x y z
N MET A 1 17.45 9.71 5.49
CA MET A 1 17.32 9.65 6.96
C MET A 1 15.82 9.68 7.29
N PRO A 2 15.29 8.83 8.20
CA PRO A 2 13.89 8.94 8.64
C PRO A 2 13.66 10.30 9.33
N SER A 3 12.47 10.88 9.14
CA SER A 3 12.08 12.16 9.76
C SER A 3 11.52 12.02 11.17
N GLU A 4 11.37 10.79 11.68
CA GLU A 4 10.88 10.50 13.03
C GLU A 4 12.02 10.62 14.05
N PRO A 5 11.91 11.50 15.06
CA PRO A 5 12.98 11.72 16.05
C PRO A 5 13.44 10.45 16.75
N ALA A 6 12.50 9.59 17.19
CA ALA A 6 12.85 8.34 17.88
C ALA A 6 13.66 7.39 16.98
N ALA A 7 13.39 7.34 15.68
CA ALA A 7 14.17 6.54 14.73
C ALA A 7 15.56 7.15 14.50
N ALA A 8 15.67 8.47 14.44
CA ALA A 8 16.96 9.15 14.31
C ALA A 8 17.84 8.98 15.54
N GLU A 9 17.27 9.08 16.74
CA GLU A 9 17.95 8.81 18.01
C GLU A 9 18.43 7.37 18.10
N LEU A 10 17.61 6.39 17.70
CA LEU A 10 18.01 4.99 17.65
C LEU A 10 19.21 4.78 16.72
N ILE A 11 19.19 5.35 15.52
CA ILE A 11 20.30 5.24 14.56
C ILE A 11 21.57 5.89 15.13
N SER A 12 21.44 7.05 15.76
CA SER A 12 22.57 7.74 16.38
C SER A 12 23.16 6.93 17.54
N ALA A 13 22.32 6.34 18.38
CA ALA A 13 22.75 5.54 19.52
C ALA A 13 23.33 4.18 19.11
N ALA A 14 22.90 3.63 17.96
CA ALA A 14 23.41 2.37 17.44
C ALA A 14 24.83 2.48 16.86
N GLU A 15 25.30 3.69 16.53
CA GLU A 15 26.61 3.95 15.89
C GLU A 15 26.86 3.11 14.62
N THR A 16 25.78 2.62 13.99
CA THR A 16 25.81 1.82 12.76
C THR A 16 24.56 2.08 11.92
N PRO A 17 24.63 1.94 10.59
CA PRO A 17 23.43 1.91 9.76
C PRO A 17 22.47 0.79 10.20
N ILE A 18 21.17 1.08 10.23
CA ILE A 18 20.11 0.13 10.56
C ILE A 18 19.35 -0.24 9.29
N ALA A 19 19.38 -1.53 8.93
CA ALA A 19 18.52 -2.08 7.89
C ALA A 19 17.15 -2.43 8.49
N ALA A 20 16.10 -1.77 8.02
CA ALA A 20 14.75 -1.95 8.55
C ALA A 20 13.70 -2.05 7.42
N PRO A 21 13.21 -3.26 7.07
CA PRO A 21 11.98 -3.40 6.30
C PRO A 21 10.77 -3.04 7.18
N SER A 22 9.55 -3.14 6.62
CA SER A 22 8.32 -2.95 7.40
C SER A 22 8.21 -4.02 8.50
N ALA A 23 7.83 -3.61 9.71
CA ALA A 23 7.83 -4.44 10.92
C ALA A 23 6.57 -5.34 11.05
N ASN A 24 6.23 -6.06 9.98
CA ASN A 24 5.08 -6.97 9.92
C ASN A 24 5.50 -8.39 9.55
N LEU A 25 4.62 -9.37 9.82
CA LEU A 25 4.76 -10.68 9.20
C LEU A 25 4.64 -10.55 7.68
N SER A 26 5.53 -11.25 6.97
CA SER A 26 5.61 -11.16 5.50
C SER A 26 4.25 -11.40 4.85
N GLY A 27 3.85 -10.52 3.94
CA GLY A 27 2.58 -10.58 3.22
C GLY A 27 1.44 -9.78 3.87
N LYS A 28 1.44 -9.58 5.20
CA LYS A 28 0.42 -8.78 5.89
C LYS A 28 0.51 -7.29 5.54
N PRO A 29 -0.57 -6.50 5.76
CA PRO A 29 -0.52 -5.03 5.65
C PRO A 29 0.62 -4.45 6.48
N SER A 30 1.25 -3.36 6.05
CA SER A 30 2.33 -2.74 6.83
C SER A 30 1.81 -2.22 8.17
N PRO A 31 2.66 -2.16 9.22
CA PRO A 31 2.25 -1.64 10.51
C PRO A 31 2.37 -0.11 10.53
N THR A 32 1.31 0.56 10.98
CA THR A 32 1.28 2.03 11.18
C THR A 32 1.19 2.45 12.65
N THR A 33 1.13 1.49 13.58
CA THR A 33 1.08 1.71 15.03
C THR A 33 1.93 0.66 15.73
N TYR A 34 2.37 0.91 16.97
CA TYR A 34 3.11 -0.09 17.74
C TYR A 34 2.26 -1.34 18.01
N GLN A 35 0.93 -1.20 18.14
CA GLN A 35 0.02 -2.32 18.34
C GLN A 35 0.02 -3.25 17.12
N HIS A 36 0.12 -2.70 15.90
CA HIS A 36 0.23 -3.52 14.69
C HIS A 36 1.51 -4.37 14.67
N VAL A 37 2.61 -3.85 15.24
CA VAL A 37 3.87 -4.58 15.39
C VAL A 37 3.73 -5.66 16.46
N MET A 38 3.15 -5.33 17.62
CA MET A 38 2.84 -6.28 18.69
C MET A 38 2.01 -7.46 18.17
N ASP A 39 0.93 -7.19 17.45
CA ASP A 39 0.02 -8.21 16.91
C ASP A 39 0.72 -9.21 15.97
N ASP A 40 1.85 -8.82 15.37
CA ASP A 40 2.59 -9.62 14.38
C ASP A 40 3.87 -10.27 14.94
N LEU A 41 4.58 -9.56 15.82
CA LEU A 41 5.96 -9.87 16.19
C LEU A 41 6.18 -10.09 17.70
N ASP A 42 5.12 -10.06 18.53
CA ASP A 42 5.25 -10.38 19.96
C ASP A 42 5.94 -11.73 20.18
N GLY A 43 6.90 -11.75 21.10
CA GLY A 43 7.75 -12.92 21.38
C GLY A 43 8.69 -13.34 20.25
N ARG A 44 8.83 -12.56 19.16
CA ARG A 44 9.70 -12.87 18.00
C ARG A 44 10.86 -11.87 17.80
N ILE A 45 10.85 -10.77 18.53
CA ILE A 45 11.84 -9.68 18.45
C ILE A 45 12.26 -9.24 19.86
N ASP A 46 13.44 -8.66 19.97
CA ASP A 46 14.03 -8.26 21.27
C ASP A 46 13.31 -7.07 21.92
N GLY A 47 12.63 -6.24 21.14
CA GLY A 47 11.89 -5.10 21.68
C GLY A 47 11.16 -4.27 20.62
N ILE A 48 10.27 -3.41 21.10
CA ILE A 48 9.50 -2.44 20.30
C ILE A 48 9.65 -1.07 20.92
N ILE A 49 10.00 -0.07 20.12
CA ILE A 49 9.91 1.34 20.51
C ILE A 49 8.47 1.78 20.27
N ALA A 50 7.68 1.90 21.34
CA ALA A 50 6.30 2.33 21.27
C ALA A 50 6.22 3.84 21.01
N GLY A 51 5.97 4.22 19.76
CA GLY A 51 5.70 5.59 19.34
C GLY A 51 4.21 5.85 19.07
N GLY A 52 3.92 7.08 18.63
CA GLY A 52 2.62 7.42 18.06
C GLY A 52 2.38 6.75 16.71
N GLU A 53 1.23 7.06 16.10
CA GLU A 53 0.89 6.55 14.78
C GLU A 53 1.80 7.15 13.69
N CYS A 54 2.09 6.36 12.66
CA CYS A 54 2.90 6.83 11.53
C CYS A 54 2.18 7.96 10.78
N LYS A 55 2.79 9.14 10.69
CA LYS A 55 2.20 10.32 10.03
C LYS A 55 1.79 10.06 8.56
N ALA A 56 2.65 9.39 7.78
CA ALA A 56 2.39 9.13 6.36
C ALA A 56 1.54 7.87 6.09
N GLY A 57 1.56 6.88 6.99
CA GLY A 57 0.85 5.60 6.87
C GLY A 57 1.26 4.62 5.76
N ILE A 58 1.95 5.07 4.70
CA ILE A 58 2.56 4.21 3.66
C ILE A 58 4.08 4.30 3.64
N GLU A 59 4.75 3.36 2.96
CA GLU A 59 6.21 3.33 2.87
C GLU A 59 6.77 4.50 2.06
N SER A 60 8.07 4.77 2.27
CA SER A 60 8.82 5.81 1.56
C SER A 60 8.82 5.62 0.03
N THR A 61 8.87 6.77 -0.66
CA THR A 61 9.25 6.83 -2.07
C THR A 61 10.67 6.31 -2.25
N VAL A 62 10.87 5.42 -3.22
CA VAL A 62 12.20 4.90 -3.60
C VAL A 62 12.52 5.41 -4.99
N VAL A 63 13.66 6.08 -5.12
CA VAL A 63 14.13 6.69 -6.37
C VAL A 63 15.45 6.03 -6.76
N ASP A 64 15.52 5.54 -7.99
CA ASP A 64 16.76 5.15 -8.64
C ASP A 64 17.48 6.41 -9.12
N MET A 65 18.71 6.60 -8.64
CA MET A 65 19.58 7.72 -8.97
C MET A 65 20.83 7.26 -9.72
N THR A 66 20.89 6.00 -10.20
CA THR A 66 22.09 5.47 -10.88
C THR A 66 22.17 5.90 -12.34
N GLU A 67 21.04 6.26 -12.95
CA GLU A 67 20.93 6.71 -14.34
C GLU A 67 20.87 8.25 -14.43
N GLU A 68 21.01 8.78 -15.64
CA GLU A 68 20.98 10.23 -15.90
C GLU A 68 19.64 10.87 -15.47
N THR A 69 18.54 10.19 -15.82
CA THR A 69 17.18 10.56 -15.44
C THR A 69 16.76 9.73 -14.23
N PRO A 70 16.53 10.35 -13.05
CA PRO A 70 16.05 9.62 -11.88
C PRO A 70 14.68 9.00 -12.12
N VAL A 71 14.44 7.83 -11.54
CA VAL A 71 13.18 7.09 -11.73
C VAL A 71 12.63 6.61 -10.39
N ILE A 72 11.34 6.87 -10.13
CA ILE A 72 10.65 6.30 -8.98
C ILE A 72 10.43 4.81 -9.21
N LEU A 73 11.04 3.97 -8.37
CA LEU A 73 10.84 2.52 -8.32
C LEU A 73 9.72 2.10 -7.38
N ARG A 74 9.41 2.95 -6.38
CA ARG A 74 8.27 2.76 -5.49
C ARG A 74 7.67 4.11 -5.14
N PRO A 75 6.38 4.35 -5.44
CA PRO A 75 5.73 5.60 -5.09
C PRO A 75 5.40 5.62 -3.59
N GLY A 76 5.50 6.82 -3.01
CA GLY A 76 5.18 7.15 -1.62
C GLY A 76 4.69 8.59 -1.53
N VAL A 77 4.70 9.17 -0.33
CA VAL A 77 4.18 10.54 -0.11
C VAL A 77 5.02 11.65 -0.75
N ILE A 78 6.27 11.36 -1.12
CA ILE A 78 7.11 12.29 -1.88
C ILE A 78 6.89 12.01 -3.37
N THR A 79 6.32 12.99 -4.09
CA THR A 79 5.87 12.81 -5.47
C THR A 79 6.98 13.07 -6.51
N ALA A 80 6.75 12.63 -7.76
CA ALA A 80 7.66 12.90 -8.87
C ALA A 80 7.81 14.41 -9.13
N GLU A 81 6.73 15.18 -8.96
CA GLU A 81 6.72 16.63 -9.12
C GLU A 81 7.60 17.31 -8.06
N GLN A 82 7.45 16.93 -6.79
CA GLN A 82 8.26 17.46 -5.70
C GLN A 82 9.75 17.15 -5.88
N LEU A 83 10.08 15.92 -6.30
CA LEU A 83 11.46 15.53 -6.60
C LEU A 83 11.99 16.29 -7.81
N SER A 84 11.20 16.43 -8.88
CA SER A 84 11.61 17.15 -10.08
C SER A 84 11.90 18.62 -9.80
N GLN A 85 11.04 19.26 -9.01
CA GLN A 85 11.23 20.65 -8.59
C GLN A 85 12.50 20.82 -7.74
N THR A 86 12.75 19.88 -6.83
CA THR A 86 13.93 19.94 -5.94
C THR A 86 15.24 19.68 -6.70
N LEU A 87 15.22 18.75 -7.64
CA LEU A 87 16.41 18.36 -8.41
C LEU A 87 16.70 19.27 -9.61
N GLY A 88 15.72 20.09 -10.04
CA GLY A 88 15.83 20.92 -11.24
C GLY A 88 15.87 20.12 -12.54
N LYS A 89 15.42 18.86 -12.53
CA LYS A 89 15.33 17.98 -13.70
C LYS A 89 14.16 17.02 -13.57
N THR A 90 13.71 16.47 -14.69
CA THR A 90 12.60 15.50 -14.72
C THR A 90 12.94 14.25 -13.93
N VAL A 91 11.99 13.82 -13.09
CA VAL A 91 11.99 12.53 -12.42
C VAL A 91 10.88 11.69 -13.03
N GLY A 92 11.24 10.54 -13.58
CA GLY A 92 10.29 9.60 -14.17
C GLY A 92 9.67 8.66 -13.14
N ILE A 93 8.69 7.88 -13.61
CA ILE A 93 8.12 6.74 -12.88
C ILE A 93 8.50 5.48 -13.65
N ASP A 94 8.91 4.42 -12.95
CA ASP A 94 9.24 3.15 -13.58
C ASP A 94 8.02 2.63 -14.35
N PRO A 95 8.12 2.34 -15.67
CA PRO A 95 7.02 1.80 -16.46
C PRO A 95 6.37 0.56 -15.84
N ALA A 96 7.14 -0.27 -15.13
CA ALA A 96 6.63 -1.47 -14.46
C ALA A 96 5.61 -1.14 -13.34
N LEU A 97 5.55 0.10 -12.85
CA LEU A 97 4.52 0.56 -11.90
C LEU A 97 3.19 0.90 -12.58
N LEU A 98 3.21 1.16 -13.89
CA LEU A 98 2.03 1.47 -14.70
C LEU A 98 1.41 0.20 -15.29
N GLU A 99 2.19 -0.87 -15.41
CA GLU A 99 1.72 -2.18 -15.86
C GLU A 99 0.88 -2.85 -14.76
N LYS A 100 -0.44 -2.92 -14.99
CA LYS A 100 -1.36 -3.73 -14.20
C LYS A 100 -1.38 -5.15 -14.80
N PRO A 101 -0.98 -6.20 -14.07
CA PRO A 101 -1.10 -7.56 -14.56
C PRO A 101 -2.57 -7.85 -14.87
N ASP A 102 -2.81 -8.35 -16.07
CA ASP A 102 -4.13 -8.79 -16.51
C ASP A 102 -4.42 -10.20 -15.96
N ILE A 103 -4.71 -10.26 -14.66
CA ILE A 103 -4.87 -11.53 -13.93
C ILE A 103 -6.17 -12.25 -14.34
N PHE A 104 -7.19 -11.51 -14.81
CA PHE A 104 -8.52 -12.06 -15.05
C PHE A 104 -8.85 -12.29 -16.54
N ASN A 105 -8.30 -11.54 -17.50
CA ASN A 105 -8.66 -11.76 -18.92
C ASN A 105 -7.72 -12.72 -19.66
N ASN A 106 -6.45 -12.88 -19.25
CA ASN A 106 -5.47 -13.70 -19.96
C ASN A 106 -5.13 -15.05 -19.31
N GLY A 107 -5.93 -15.52 -18.33
CA GLY A 107 -5.91 -16.92 -17.87
C GLY A 107 -4.60 -17.41 -17.24
N GLY A 108 -3.69 -16.52 -16.86
CA GLY A 108 -2.43 -16.88 -16.25
C GLY A 108 -2.17 -16.03 -15.02
N LEU A 109 -2.07 -16.68 -13.85
CA LEU A 109 -1.10 -16.26 -12.85
C LEU A 109 0.22 -16.07 -13.61
N LEU A 110 0.63 -14.82 -13.87
CA LEU A 110 1.97 -14.55 -14.38
C LEU A 110 2.91 -15.32 -13.46
N GLN A 111 3.59 -16.29 -14.08
CA GLN A 111 4.40 -17.28 -13.42
C GLN A 111 5.26 -16.55 -12.39
N THR A 112 5.27 -17.07 -11.17
CA THR A 112 6.28 -16.76 -10.17
C THR A 112 7.62 -17.30 -10.66
N ASP A 113 8.09 -16.84 -11.82
CA ASP A 113 9.41 -17.16 -12.27
C ASP A 113 10.36 -16.54 -11.24
N ALA A 114 11.21 -17.40 -10.69
CA ALA A 114 12.32 -17.02 -9.83
C ALA A 114 13.30 -16.04 -10.51
N SER A 115 13.04 -15.64 -11.76
CA SER A 115 13.77 -14.64 -12.53
C SER A 115 13.35 -13.19 -12.25
N PHE A 116 12.15 -12.93 -11.69
CA PHE A 116 11.76 -11.57 -11.29
C PHE A 116 12.53 -11.16 -10.02
N LYS A 117 13.65 -10.47 -10.21
CA LYS A 117 14.43 -9.84 -9.14
C LYS A 117 13.90 -8.41 -8.94
N PRO A 118 13.07 -8.15 -7.92
CA PRO A 118 12.59 -6.80 -7.67
C PRO A 118 13.77 -5.90 -7.30
N LYS A 119 13.87 -4.73 -7.96
CA LYS A 119 14.89 -3.72 -7.63
C LYS A 119 14.60 -3.01 -6.30
N ALA A 120 13.35 -3.07 -5.80
CA ALA A 120 12.92 -2.45 -4.56
C ALA A 120 11.93 -3.32 -3.75
N PRO A 121 11.86 -3.15 -2.42
CA PRO A 121 10.87 -3.86 -1.59
C PRO A 121 9.42 -3.49 -1.94
N GLY A 122 8.53 -4.47 -1.90
CA GLY A 122 7.09 -4.27 -2.16
C GLY A 122 6.69 -4.36 -3.64
N MET A 123 7.55 -4.86 -4.54
CA MET A 123 7.24 -5.06 -5.96
C MET A 123 6.59 -6.42 -6.29
N LYS A 124 6.33 -7.30 -5.30
CA LYS A 124 5.64 -8.59 -5.52
C LYS A 124 4.13 -8.38 -5.69
N TYR A 125 3.48 -9.23 -6.49
CA TYR A 125 2.07 -9.10 -6.90
C TYR A 125 1.05 -9.17 -5.73
N LYS A 126 1.23 -10.10 -4.79
CA LYS A 126 0.45 -10.13 -3.55
C LYS A 126 1.33 -9.66 -2.40
N HIS A 127 1.09 -8.43 -1.96
CA HIS A 127 1.83 -7.79 -0.89
C HIS A 127 0.88 -6.86 -0.14
N TYR A 128 1.03 -6.77 1.17
CA TYR A 128 0.13 -6.00 2.04
C TYR A 128 -1.31 -6.53 2.10
N ALA A 129 -1.54 -7.80 1.74
CA ALA A 129 -2.88 -8.33 1.59
C ALA A 129 -3.53 -8.58 2.97
N PRO A 130 -4.75 -8.05 3.19
CA PRO A 130 -5.55 -8.44 4.35
C PRO A 130 -5.97 -9.92 4.23
N LYS A 131 -6.52 -10.49 5.30
CA LYS A 131 -7.15 -11.81 5.27
C LYS A 131 -8.42 -11.82 4.42
N ALA A 132 -9.17 -10.72 4.46
CA ALA A 132 -10.40 -10.52 3.69
C ALA A 132 -10.11 -10.49 2.17
N GLU A 133 -11.08 -10.92 1.36
CA GLU A 133 -11.08 -10.63 -0.08
C GLU A 133 -11.22 -9.11 -0.25
N MET A 134 -10.32 -8.47 -1.01
CA MET A 134 -10.45 -7.05 -1.34
C MET A 134 -10.79 -6.88 -2.82
N ILE A 135 -11.77 -6.04 -3.12
CA ILE A 135 -12.25 -5.73 -4.48
C ILE A 135 -12.20 -4.22 -4.67
N ILE A 136 -11.53 -3.77 -5.72
CA ILE A 136 -11.45 -2.34 -6.08
C ILE A 136 -12.43 -2.06 -7.21
N PHE A 137 -13.29 -1.06 -7.04
CA PHE A 137 -14.20 -0.58 -8.07
C PHE A 137 -13.64 0.69 -8.71
N GLN A 138 -13.53 0.68 -10.04
CA GLN A 138 -12.99 1.78 -10.84
C GLN A 138 -14.04 2.16 -11.90
N GLY A 139 -14.21 3.46 -12.15
CA GLY A 139 -15.30 3.95 -13.00
C GLY A 139 -15.85 5.30 -12.55
N GLU A 140 -17.03 5.65 -13.06
CA GLU A 140 -17.71 6.88 -12.66
C GLU A 140 -18.22 6.80 -11.21
N PRO A 141 -18.15 7.89 -10.40
CA PRO A 141 -18.48 7.84 -8.99
C PRO A 141 -19.88 7.29 -8.66
N GLU A 142 -20.87 7.55 -9.52
CA GLU A 142 -22.23 7.02 -9.35
C GLU A 142 -22.29 5.51 -9.61
N ASN A 143 -21.62 5.02 -10.66
CA ASN A 143 -21.54 3.60 -10.98
C ASN A 143 -20.78 2.82 -9.89
N ILE A 144 -19.69 3.38 -9.37
CA ILE A 144 -18.95 2.81 -8.24
C ILE A 144 -19.88 2.62 -7.03
N LYS A 145 -20.63 3.65 -6.65
CA LYS A 145 -21.56 3.59 -5.51
C LYS A 145 -22.62 2.51 -5.70
N LEU A 146 -23.22 2.45 -6.88
CA LEU A 146 -24.24 1.46 -7.22
C LEU A 146 -23.66 0.03 -7.18
N ALA A 147 -22.54 -0.21 -7.86
CA ALA A 147 -21.92 -1.53 -7.93
C ALA A 147 -21.44 -2.02 -6.56
N MET A 148 -20.89 -1.14 -5.72
CA MET A 148 -20.50 -1.49 -4.35
C MET A 148 -21.72 -1.81 -3.47
N ALA A 149 -22.83 -1.09 -3.63
CA ALA A 149 -24.06 -1.37 -2.89
C ALA A 149 -24.68 -2.72 -3.29
N GLU A 150 -24.71 -3.01 -4.60
CA GLU A 150 -25.17 -4.30 -5.13
C GLU A 150 -24.29 -5.46 -4.64
N GLU A 151 -22.96 -5.34 -4.75
CA GLU A 151 -22.04 -6.38 -4.28
C GLU A 151 -22.16 -6.57 -2.76
N LYS A 152 -22.27 -5.49 -1.98
CA LYS A 152 -22.47 -5.58 -0.53
C LYS A 152 -23.77 -6.32 -0.20
N MET A 153 -24.88 -5.99 -0.87
CA MET A 153 -26.16 -6.67 -0.66
C MET A 153 -26.06 -8.17 -0.97
N LYS A 154 -25.45 -8.51 -2.11
CA LYS A 154 -25.22 -9.90 -2.53
C LYS A 154 -24.38 -10.68 -1.52
N ARG A 155 -23.24 -10.14 -1.10
CA ARG A 155 -22.31 -10.79 -0.16
C ARG A 155 -22.94 -10.96 1.24
N ASN A 156 -23.65 -9.94 1.73
CA ASN A 156 -24.41 -10.02 2.97
C ASN A 156 -25.54 -11.06 2.91
N PHE A 157 -26.21 -11.19 1.75
CA PHE A 157 -27.24 -12.22 1.56
C PHE A 157 -26.67 -13.64 1.71
N PHE A 158 -25.41 -13.86 1.32
CA PHE A 158 -24.67 -15.10 1.56
C PHE A 158 -24.01 -15.19 2.95
N GLY A 159 -24.34 -14.27 3.87
CA GLY A 159 -23.84 -14.28 5.25
C GLY A 159 -22.41 -13.79 5.45
N GLN A 160 -21.80 -13.18 4.43
CA GLN A 160 -20.45 -12.63 4.52
C GLN A 160 -20.45 -11.25 5.20
N ARG A 161 -19.47 -10.97 6.05
CA ARG A 161 -19.23 -9.64 6.63
C ARG A 161 -18.50 -8.76 5.61
N VAL A 162 -19.13 -7.66 5.23
CA VAL A 162 -18.61 -6.74 4.21
C VAL A 162 -18.27 -5.38 4.83
N GLU A 163 -17.04 -4.93 4.62
CA GLU A 163 -16.60 -3.57 4.95
C GLU A 163 -16.42 -2.73 3.68
N ILE A 164 -16.69 -1.44 3.77
CA ILE A 164 -16.48 -0.49 2.67
C ILE A 164 -15.36 0.48 3.06
N ILE A 165 -14.37 0.61 2.18
CA ILE A 165 -13.31 1.60 2.29
C ILE A 165 -13.42 2.59 1.13
N VAL A 166 -13.77 3.83 1.43
CA VAL A 166 -13.73 4.93 0.47
C VAL A 166 -12.91 6.04 1.09
N PHE A 167 -12.03 6.62 0.28
CA PHE A 167 -11.24 7.78 0.65
C PHE A 167 -11.63 8.97 -0.22
N ASP A 168 -11.41 10.16 0.33
CA ASP A 168 -11.58 11.39 -0.41
C ASP A 168 -10.41 11.59 -1.39
N ASN A 169 -10.74 11.99 -2.61
CA ASN A 169 -9.76 12.30 -3.64
C ASN A 169 -9.11 13.68 -3.43
N GLU A 170 -9.75 14.58 -2.68
CA GLU A 170 -9.20 15.91 -2.38
C GLU A 170 -8.12 15.87 -1.30
N HIS A 171 -8.09 14.81 -0.48
CA HIS A 171 -7.17 14.64 0.65
C HIS A 171 -6.49 13.26 0.64
N PRO A 172 -5.67 12.95 -0.38
CA PRO A 172 -5.02 11.65 -0.54
C PRO A 172 -4.04 11.31 0.60
N GLU A 173 -3.58 12.30 1.37
CA GLU A 173 -2.76 12.12 2.58
C GLU A 173 -3.52 11.33 3.65
N THR A 174 -4.83 11.55 3.79
CA THR A 174 -5.67 10.80 4.72
C THR A 174 -5.75 9.34 4.29
N ALA A 175 -5.89 9.09 2.99
CA ALA A 175 -5.87 7.74 2.44
C ALA A 175 -4.53 7.05 2.71
N ALA A 176 -3.41 7.75 2.49
CA ALA A 176 -2.08 7.24 2.78
C ALA A 176 -1.91 6.92 4.28
N HIS A 177 -2.37 7.81 5.16
CA HIS A 177 -2.29 7.64 6.60
C HIS A 177 -3.09 6.43 7.10
N GLU A 178 -4.33 6.28 6.63
CA GLU A 178 -5.29 5.34 7.19
C GLU A 178 -5.31 3.96 6.52
N PHE A 179 -4.89 3.84 5.25
CA PHE A 179 -5.16 2.66 4.43
C PHE A 179 -4.78 1.34 5.12
N PHE A 180 -3.53 1.19 5.56
CA PHE A 180 -3.10 -0.05 6.21
C PHE A 180 -3.72 -0.25 7.61
N ALA A 181 -4.01 0.83 8.33
CA ALA A 181 -4.70 0.74 9.61
C ALA A 181 -6.12 0.17 9.43
N ARG A 182 -6.86 0.64 8.41
CA ARG A 182 -8.20 0.12 8.09
C ARG A 182 -8.17 -1.34 7.62
N LEU A 183 -7.16 -1.74 6.84
CA LEU A 183 -6.97 -3.15 6.48
C LEU A 183 -6.75 -4.04 7.72
N ARG A 184 -5.93 -3.59 8.66
CA ARG A 184 -5.68 -4.32 9.92
C ARG A 184 -6.90 -4.34 10.83
N GLU A 185 -7.70 -3.28 10.84
CA GLU A 185 -8.97 -3.25 11.54
C GLU A 185 -9.97 -4.27 10.96
N CYS A 186 -10.04 -4.39 9.63
CA CYS A 186 -10.85 -5.41 8.96
C CYS A 186 -10.43 -6.83 9.37
N ASP A 187 -9.11 -7.10 9.42
CA ASP A 187 -8.58 -8.38 9.87
C ASP A 187 -8.95 -8.68 11.34
N LYS A 188 -8.95 -7.68 12.23
CA LYS A 188 -9.38 -7.83 13.63
C LYS A 188 -10.88 -8.11 13.75
N LYS A 189 -11.69 -7.44 12.93
CA LYS A 189 -13.15 -7.64 12.85
C LYS A 189 -13.53 -8.94 12.13
N ASN A 190 -12.57 -9.69 11.59
CA ASN A 190 -12.77 -10.87 10.76
C ASN A 190 -13.69 -10.58 9.55
N VAL A 191 -13.55 -9.41 8.93
CA VAL A 191 -14.28 -9.06 7.70
C VAL A 191 -13.95 -10.11 6.63
N ASP A 192 -14.97 -10.55 5.88
CA ASP A 192 -14.80 -11.54 4.81
C ASP A 192 -14.47 -10.87 3.48
N VAL A 193 -15.09 -9.70 3.21
CA VAL A 193 -14.91 -8.94 1.97
C VAL A 193 -14.76 -7.43 2.25
N ILE A 194 -13.76 -6.80 1.65
CA ILE A 194 -13.53 -5.36 1.62
C ILE A 194 -13.86 -4.86 0.21
N LEU A 195 -14.82 -3.93 0.12
CA LEU A 195 -15.11 -3.23 -1.13
C LEU A 195 -14.48 -1.84 -1.05
N ALA A 196 -13.60 -1.52 -1.99
CA ALA A 196 -12.90 -0.26 -2.04
C ALA A 196 -13.21 0.52 -3.31
N ALA A 197 -13.40 1.84 -3.21
CA ALA A 197 -13.46 2.72 -4.37
C ALA A 197 -12.04 3.12 -4.79
N ALA A 198 -11.76 3.11 -6.09
CA ALA A 198 -10.49 3.61 -6.62
C ALA A 198 -10.32 5.11 -6.34
N LEU A 199 -9.09 5.50 -6.03
CA LEU A 199 -8.65 6.89 -5.99
C LEU A 199 -8.14 7.32 -7.36
N ARG A 200 -8.08 8.64 -7.56
CA ARG A 200 -7.31 9.24 -8.66
C ARG A 200 -5.86 8.82 -8.57
N GLU A 201 -5.30 8.43 -9.72
CA GLU A 201 -3.93 7.95 -9.84
C GLU A 201 -2.95 9.13 -10.07
N ASP A 202 -3.07 10.21 -9.29
CA ASP A 202 -2.19 11.38 -9.31
C ASP A 202 -1.50 11.60 -7.95
N GLY A 203 -0.29 12.18 -7.95
CA GLY A 203 0.47 12.53 -6.75
C GLY A 203 0.53 11.40 -5.70
N ILE A 204 0.02 11.68 -4.50
CA ILE A 204 -0.05 10.70 -3.40
C ILE A 204 -1.12 9.63 -3.66
N GLY A 205 -2.21 9.97 -4.36
CA GLY A 205 -3.25 9.02 -4.76
C GLY A 205 -2.68 7.85 -5.57
N PHE A 206 -1.73 8.13 -6.48
CA PHE A 206 -0.98 7.09 -7.19
C PHE A 206 -0.23 6.13 -6.24
N ALA A 207 0.40 6.68 -5.19
CA ALA A 207 1.13 5.87 -4.21
C ALA A 207 0.18 4.97 -3.40
N VAL A 208 -0.98 5.48 -3.00
CA VAL A 208 -2.02 4.71 -2.30
C VAL A 208 -2.60 3.64 -3.21
N MET A 209 -2.96 3.98 -4.45
CA MET A 209 -3.48 3.03 -5.43
C MET A 209 -2.49 1.89 -5.72
N ASN A 210 -1.19 2.18 -5.77
CA ASN A 210 -0.17 1.14 -5.89
C ASN A 210 -0.22 0.12 -4.73
N ARG A 211 -0.54 0.56 -3.51
CA ARG A 211 -0.73 -0.34 -2.35
C ARG A 211 -2.08 -1.03 -2.38
N MET A 212 -3.14 -0.33 -2.77
CA MET A 212 -4.48 -0.91 -2.92
C MET A 212 -4.48 -2.06 -3.92
N PHE A 213 -3.92 -1.87 -5.13
CA PHE A 213 -3.85 -2.93 -6.14
C PHE A 213 -3.11 -4.16 -5.64
N LYS A 214 -1.97 -4.00 -4.96
CA LYS A 214 -1.21 -5.13 -4.38
C LYS A 214 -1.95 -5.83 -3.24
N SER A 215 -2.69 -5.07 -2.44
CA SER A 215 -3.49 -5.60 -1.33
C SER A 215 -4.70 -6.41 -1.85
N ALA A 216 -5.31 -5.94 -2.94
CA ALA A 216 -6.39 -6.62 -3.65
C ALA A 216 -5.91 -7.78 -4.54
N GLY A 217 -4.59 -7.97 -4.69
CA GLY A 217 -4.04 -8.89 -5.69
C GLY A 217 -4.57 -8.59 -7.09
N TYR A 218 -4.74 -7.31 -7.42
CA TYR A 218 -5.31 -6.78 -8.67
C TYR A 218 -6.73 -7.26 -8.99
N ASN A 219 -7.54 -7.59 -7.97
CA ASN A 219 -9.00 -7.77 -8.13
C ASN A 219 -9.70 -6.42 -8.32
N ILE A 220 -9.78 -6.00 -9.57
CA ILE A 220 -10.33 -4.71 -10.00
C ILE A 220 -11.58 -4.97 -10.85
N ARG A 221 -12.63 -4.18 -10.62
CA ARG A 221 -13.88 -4.21 -11.37
C ARG A 221 -14.15 -2.83 -11.97
N GLU A 222 -14.15 -2.75 -13.29
CA GLU A 222 -14.55 -1.56 -14.04
C GLU A 222 -16.09 -1.47 -14.10
N VAL A 223 -16.65 -0.30 -13.78
CA VAL A 223 -18.11 -0.07 -13.68
C VAL A 223 -18.56 1.28 -14.24
#